data_AF-A0A1V4QWJ4-F1
#
_entry.id   AF-A0A1V4QWJ4-F1
#
_cell.length_a   1.000
_cell.length_b   1.000
_cell.length_c   1.000
_cell.angle_alpha   90.00
_cell.angle_beta   90.00
_cell.angle_gamma   90.00
#
_symmetry.space_group_name_H-M   'P 1'
#
loop_
_entity.id
_entity.type
_entity.pdbx_description
1 polymer ?
#
loop_
_entity_poly.entity_id
_entity_poly.type
_entity_poly.pdbx_seq_one_letter_code
_entity_poly.pdbx_strand_id
1 'polypeptide(L)'
;MVLALLLYACGGGDDESTTTPTPQNVEPGSAAHPWELFNGVQAYFVDNTYRVVKSSEKQDFTDDPKNYDPIFGLIAEAQMSLDIAVLRVNRQELVDALLAKASQVPIRIVTEKAYAEDNRYRPFILQLDAHPNIEVRTDNDGEPRLMHSRFMVIDGAKVVMGSYNWSVEGCERTIGDVLIINNADVAAAFEDQFDQMFVEHRFGAEKRDSIRHAFSVAGGMGVIEVYFGPTDQLSDLLMNEVEQSRTVIGMVQQFSSVSFANLLGQWLAGGVGAGAPEDRMMYLLVNDIGAFGDAEENAIYDYLLSLISGDDAVPATLVINQPPDAAWVNVGAQVNDKVLYADHAMGSGVPAVAVSTGNWTEQGFSLNDEAMVILRGLVLTTKYHYIFWMQAPNYGGQMVPADVRETGQLALMYPFTTNGTGTDVPRDPSLADVSTGLIHGRVRNFVEEYTYQDENGDMVTIPLDIQWTVTGEYFFGSTLSPYVYPTFDQNEFTNPDHSYILVVPAGRITVTCVVVDSEGGPLGLFIPQQKQFDIAPGGVRHIDFDISAPQIATGGGGGGGGGGGGGGAF
;
A
#
# COMPACT_ATOMS: atom_id res chain seq x y z
N MET A 1 -47.16 3.93 -26.72
CA MET A 1 -47.99 2.82 -27.26
C MET A 1 -47.04 1.66 -27.50
N VAL A 2 -46.94 0.68 -26.58
CA VAL A 2 -47.67 -0.61 -26.54
C VAL A 2 -46.85 -1.77 -27.15
N LEU A 3 -46.42 -2.67 -26.25
CA LEU A 3 -46.27 -4.14 -26.30
C LEU A 3 -45.46 -4.79 -27.44
N ALA A 4 -44.41 -5.59 -27.18
CA ALA A 4 -44.36 -6.94 -26.54
C ALA A 4 -45.04 -8.05 -27.37
N LEU A 5 -44.30 -9.13 -27.70
CA LEU A 5 -44.77 -10.53 -27.64
C LEU A 5 -43.67 -11.54 -28.02
N LEU A 6 -43.30 -12.35 -27.03
CA LEU A 6 -42.88 -13.75 -27.19
C LEU A 6 -44.00 -14.55 -27.87
N LEU A 7 -43.66 -15.54 -28.72
CA LEU A 7 -44.39 -16.81 -28.75
C LEU A 7 -43.58 -17.92 -29.46
N TYR A 8 -43.84 -19.11 -28.94
CA TYR A 8 -43.15 -20.39 -29.03
C TYR A 8 -43.95 -21.32 -29.97
N ALA A 9 -43.29 -22.22 -30.72
CA ALA A 9 -43.87 -23.46 -31.27
C ALA A 9 -42.70 -24.39 -31.70
N CYS A 10 -42.33 -25.40 -30.91
CA CYS A 10 -42.86 -26.77 -30.83
C CYS A 10 -42.35 -27.75 -31.93
N GLY A 11 -41.53 -28.73 -31.51
CA GLY A 11 -41.77 -30.14 -31.84
C GLY A 11 -40.68 -30.94 -32.58
N GLY A 12 -39.78 -31.58 -31.80
CA GLY A 12 -39.45 -33.02 -31.89
C GLY A 12 -38.42 -33.52 -32.91
N GLY A 13 -37.39 -34.23 -32.41
CA GLY A 13 -36.60 -35.20 -33.19
C GLY A 13 -35.12 -35.25 -32.84
N ASP A 14 -34.78 -36.16 -31.94
CA ASP A 14 -33.50 -36.60 -31.36
C ASP A 14 -32.21 -36.66 -32.23
N ASP A 15 -31.09 -36.69 -31.48
CA ASP A 15 -29.71 -37.14 -31.77
C ASP A 15 -28.58 -36.12 -32.13
N GLU A 16 -27.76 -35.87 -31.10
CA GLU A 16 -26.32 -35.57 -31.03
C GLU A 16 -25.56 -34.98 -32.25
N SER A 17 -25.30 -33.66 -32.20
CA SER A 17 -23.93 -33.08 -32.29
C SER A 17 -23.99 -31.55 -32.18
N THR A 18 -23.73 -30.97 -31.01
CA THR A 18 -23.57 -29.51 -30.88
C THR A 18 -22.13 -29.11 -31.18
N THR A 19 -21.86 -28.71 -32.42
CA THR A 19 -20.70 -27.87 -32.74
C THR A 19 -20.98 -26.45 -32.25
N THR A 20 -20.32 -26.06 -31.16
CA THR A 20 -20.28 -24.68 -30.66
C THR A 20 -19.64 -23.77 -31.73
N PRO A 21 -20.16 -22.55 -31.97
CA PRO A 21 -19.53 -21.61 -32.89
C PRO A 21 -18.16 -21.20 -32.33
N THR A 22 -17.10 -21.44 -33.09
CA THR A 22 -15.75 -20.99 -32.77
C THR A 22 -15.73 -19.46 -32.77
N PRO A 23 -15.26 -18.79 -31.70
CA PRO A 23 -14.99 -17.37 -31.74
C PRO A 23 -14.00 -17.08 -32.87
N GLN A 24 -14.36 -16.18 -33.78
CA GLN A 24 -13.42 -15.68 -34.77
C GLN A 24 -12.24 -15.05 -34.04
N ASN A 25 -11.02 -15.48 -34.40
CA ASN A 25 -9.78 -14.86 -33.98
C ASN A 25 -9.82 -13.37 -34.32
N VAL A 26 -9.96 -12.54 -33.29
CA VAL A 26 -9.58 -11.14 -33.34
C VAL A 26 -8.06 -11.13 -33.34
N GLU A 27 -7.44 -10.66 -34.41
CA GLU A 27 -6.01 -10.36 -34.38
C GLU A 27 -5.75 -9.34 -33.25
N PRO A 28 -4.70 -9.52 -32.43
CA PRO A 28 -4.38 -8.58 -31.37
C PRO A 28 -3.87 -7.27 -31.97
N GLY A 29 -4.80 -6.38 -32.30
CA GLY A 29 -4.53 -4.95 -32.32
C GLY A 29 -4.12 -4.55 -30.91
N SER A 30 -3.01 -3.81 -30.80
CA SER A 30 -2.36 -3.37 -29.56
C SER A 30 -3.34 -3.05 -28.43
N ALA A 31 -3.66 -4.05 -27.62
CA ALA A 31 -4.24 -3.82 -26.31
C ALA A 31 -3.16 -3.09 -25.51
N ALA A 32 -3.49 -1.91 -24.98
CA ALA A 32 -2.63 -1.19 -24.05
C ALA A 32 -2.11 -2.18 -23.01
N HIS A 33 -0.79 -2.16 -22.79
CA HIS A 33 -0.11 -3.06 -21.87
C HIS A 33 -0.75 -2.91 -20.47
N PRO A 34 -1.00 -4.00 -19.71
CA PRO A 34 -1.49 -3.92 -18.34
C PRO A 34 -0.90 -2.78 -17.51
N TRP A 35 0.38 -2.42 -17.72
CA TRP A 35 1.08 -1.33 -17.05
C TRP A 35 0.44 0.07 -17.17
N GLU A 36 -0.30 0.37 -18.24
CA GLU A 36 -1.02 1.66 -18.36
C GLU A 36 -2.28 1.73 -17.48
N LEU A 37 -2.77 0.58 -16.99
CA LEU A 37 -4.00 0.48 -16.20
C LEU A 37 -3.81 0.72 -14.68
N PHE A 38 -2.56 0.85 -14.19
CA PHE A 38 -2.23 0.85 -12.75
C PHE A 38 -1.49 2.09 -12.23
N ASN A 39 -1.16 3.08 -13.06
CA ASN A 39 -0.48 4.32 -12.65
C ASN A 39 -1.35 5.30 -11.81
N GLY A 40 -2.44 4.78 -11.23
CA GLY A 40 -3.58 5.56 -10.74
C GLY A 40 -3.60 5.87 -9.25
N VAL A 41 -2.85 5.16 -8.38
CA VAL A 41 -2.95 5.31 -6.92
C VAL A 41 -1.58 5.20 -6.28
N GLN A 42 -1.23 6.17 -5.43
CA GLN A 42 0.00 6.20 -4.66
C GLN A 42 -0.32 6.61 -3.22
N ALA A 43 0.28 5.97 -2.22
CA ALA A 43 0.17 6.39 -0.83
C ALA A 43 1.55 6.72 -0.29
N TYR A 44 1.68 7.82 0.46
CA TYR A 44 2.89 8.26 1.13
C TYR A 44 2.62 8.37 2.62
N PHE A 45 3.57 8.00 3.45
CA PHE A 45 3.49 8.19 4.90
C PHE A 45 4.58 9.15 5.31
N VAL A 46 4.17 10.25 5.93
CA VAL A 46 5.03 11.37 6.28
C VAL A 46 5.34 11.28 7.78
N ASP A 47 6.60 11.08 8.15
CA ASP A 47 7.09 10.88 9.53
C ASP A 47 8.01 12.05 9.98
N ASN A 48 8.26 12.17 11.28
CA ASN A 48 9.33 12.94 11.90
C ASN A 48 10.76 12.42 11.65
N THR A 49 10.97 11.21 11.11
CA THR A 49 12.31 10.75 10.65
C THR A 49 12.90 11.58 9.52
N TYR A 50 12.10 12.45 8.89
CA TYR A 50 12.60 13.53 8.03
C TYR A 50 13.31 14.67 8.82
N ARG A 51 13.41 14.58 10.16
CA ARG A 51 14.06 15.57 11.05
C ARG A 51 14.80 15.01 12.29
N VAL A 52 15.17 13.73 12.34
CA VAL A 52 16.07 13.25 13.43
C VAL A 52 17.48 13.73 13.06
N VAL A 53 18.01 14.82 13.62
CA VAL A 53 18.62 14.89 14.95
C VAL A 53 18.46 16.31 15.55
N LYS A 54 17.64 16.44 16.61
CA LYS A 54 17.84 17.48 17.65
C LYS A 54 18.51 16.84 18.86
N SER A 55 19.79 16.49 18.75
CA SER A 55 20.63 16.21 19.92
C SER A 55 21.98 16.90 19.77
N SER A 56 22.13 18.04 20.46
CA SER A 56 23.36 18.72 20.94
C SER A 56 24.62 18.85 20.07
N GLU A 57 24.70 18.24 18.90
CA GLU A 57 25.78 18.36 17.94
C GLU A 57 25.15 18.76 16.61
N LYS A 58 25.54 19.93 16.12
CA LYS A 58 25.18 20.42 14.79
C LYS A 58 25.70 19.43 13.75
N GLN A 59 24.88 18.49 13.32
CA GLN A 59 25.04 17.87 12.02
C GLN A 59 24.25 18.72 11.04
N ASP A 60 24.97 19.42 10.16
CA ASP A 60 24.41 20.21 9.06
C ASP A 60 23.61 19.28 8.14
N PHE A 61 22.29 19.25 8.31
CA PHE A 61 21.38 18.94 7.22
C PHE A 61 21.02 20.27 6.56
N THR A 62 21.59 20.51 5.38
CA THR A 62 21.45 21.73 4.60
C THR A 62 20.13 21.84 3.82
N ASP A 63 19.23 20.86 3.95
CA ASP A 63 18.10 20.73 3.04
C ASP A 63 16.79 21.24 3.65
N ASP A 64 16.20 22.23 2.96
CA ASP A 64 14.94 22.87 3.30
C ASP A 64 13.81 21.81 3.42
N PRO A 65 12.99 21.82 4.48
CA PRO A 65 11.80 20.95 4.60
C PRO A 65 10.89 20.90 3.36
N LYS A 66 10.89 21.95 2.53
CA LYS A 66 10.21 21.97 1.22
C LYS A 66 10.67 20.86 0.26
N ASN A 67 11.91 20.40 0.39
CA ASN A 67 12.51 19.44 -0.55
C ASN A 67 11.98 18.00 -0.38
N TYR A 68 11.24 17.71 0.71
CA TYR A 68 10.79 16.36 1.02
C TYR A 68 9.27 16.24 1.25
N ASP A 69 8.57 17.37 1.38
CA ASP A 69 7.11 17.38 1.55
C ASP A 69 6.43 17.22 0.16
N PRO A 70 5.72 16.09 -0.08
CA PRO A 70 5.16 15.78 -1.39
C PRO A 70 4.13 16.81 -1.86
N ILE A 71 3.51 17.56 -0.94
CA ILE A 71 2.49 18.57 -1.26
C ILE A 71 3.04 19.66 -2.20
N PHE A 72 4.31 20.06 -2.05
CA PHE A 72 4.89 21.09 -2.91
C PHE A 72 5.09 20.63 -4.35
N GLY A 73 5.53 19.37 -4.54
CA GLY A 73 5.63 18.76 -5.86
C GLY A 73 4.27 18.70 -6.55
N LEU A 74 3.24 18.30 -5.80
CA LEU A 74 1.87 18.18 -6.29
C LEU A 74 1.25 19.52 -6.68
N ILE A 75 1.46 20.57 -5.88
CA ILE A 75 1.07 21.93 -6.25
C ILE A 75 1.79 22.36 -7.53
N ALA A 76 3.10 22.09 -7.63
CA ALA A 76 3.91 22.46 -8.79
C ALA A 76 3.48 21.75 -10.09
N GLU A 77 2.87 20.57 -10.00
CA GLU A 77 2.39 19.80 -11.15
C GLU A 77 1.15 20.41 -11.83
N ALA A 78 0.33 21.19 -11.12
CA ALA A 78 -0.92 21.73 -11.67
C ALA A 78 -0.71 22.60 -12.92
N GLN A 79 -1.50 22.33 -13.96
CA GLN A 79 -1.44 22.98 -15.28
C GLN A 79 -2.71 23.76 -15.64
N MET A 80 -3.85 23.46 -15.01
CA MET A 80 -5.16 24.02 -15.32
C MET A 80 -5.83 24.66 -14.10
N SER A 81 -5.84 24.01 -12.94
CA SER A 81 -6.52 24.50 -11.73
C SER A 81 -6.09 23.77 -10.46
N LEU A 82 -6.33 24.41 -9.33
CA LEU A 82 -6.24 23.79 -8.00
C LEU A 82 -7.49 24.12 -7.17
N ASP A 83 -8.14 23.08 -6.65
CA ASP A 83 -9.22 23.20 -5.67
C ASP A 83 -8.77 22.59 -4.35
N ILE A 84 -8.74 23.37 -3.28
CA ILE A 84 -8.11 22.99 -2.01
C ILE A 84 -9.10 23.13 -0.86
N ALA A 85 -9.42 22.02 -0.20
CA ALA A 85 -10.15 22.00 1.06
C ALA A 85 -9.17 21.70 2.19
N VAL A 86 -9.00 22.66 3.11
CA VAL A 86 -8.02 22.53 4.21
C VAL A 86 -8.54 23.18 5.48
N LEU A 87 -8.39 22.50 6.62
CA LEU A 87 -8.80 23.03 7.93
C LEU A 87 -8.15 24.38 8.25
N ARG A 88 -6.84 24.53 8.03
CA ARG A 88 -6.09 25.73 8.40
C ARG A 88 -4.78 25.89 7.63
N VAL A 89 -4.33 27.13 7.47
CA VAL A 89 -3.08 27.50 6.80
C VAL A 89 -2.23 28.39 7.73
N ASN A 90 -1.01 27.95 8.02
CA ASN A 90 -0.02 28.73 8.80
C ASN A 90 1.44 28.49 8.39
N ARG A 91 1.67 27.92 7.20
CA ARG A 91 3.02 27.71 6.65
C ARG A 91 3.27 28.74 5.57
N GLN A 92 4.31 29.56 5.74
CA GLN A 92 4.66 30.55 4.73
C GLN A 92 5.12 29.87 3.44
N GLU A 93 5.79 28.72 3.56
CA GLU A 93 6.24 27.89 2.45
C GLU A 93 5.08 27.44 1.56
N LEU A 94 3.96 27.05 2.16
CA LEU A 94 2.74 26.68 1.46
C LEU A 94 2.11 27.89 0.77
N VAL A 95 2.04 29.02 1.46
CA VAL A 95 1.54 30.28 0.88
C VAL A 95 2.37 30.69 -0.33
N ASP A 96 3.70 30.67 -0.22
CA ASP A 96 4.62 31.04 -1.30
C ASP A 96 4.44 30.12 -2.52
N ALA A 97 4.31 28.80 -2.30
CA ALA A 97 4.08 27.83 -3.37
C ALA A 97 2.74 28.06 -4.10
N LEU A 98 1.68 28.32 -3.35
CA LEU A 98 0.35 28.62 -3.91
C LEU A 98 0.37 29.96 -4.67
N LEU A 99 0.99 31.02 -4.14
CA LEU A 99 1.13 32.29 -4.83
C LEU A 99 1.93 32.16 -6.14
N ALA A 100 3.01 31.39 -6.12
CA ALA A 100 3.81 31.13 -7.33
C ALA A 100 3.01 30.35 -8.38
N LYS A 101 2.21 29.36 -7.96
CA LYS A 101 1.34 28.58 -8.85
C LYS A 101 0.16 29.40 -9.36
N ALA A 102 -0.41 30.28 -8.53
CA ALA A 102 -1.54 31.14 -8.89
C ALA A 102 -1.22 32.14 -10.01
N SER A 103 0.06 32.40 -10.26
CA SER A 103 0.50 33.18 -11.42
C SER A 103 0.27 32.46 -12.77
N GLN A 104 -0.04 31.16 -12.74
CA GLN A 104 -0.20 30.30 -13.91
C GLN A 104 -1.61 29.72 -14.03
N VAL A 105 -2.23 29.34 -12.90
CA VAL A 105 -3.54 28.68 -12.86
C VAL A 105 -4.43 29.31 -11.79
N PRO A 106 -5.77 29.29 -11.95
CA PRO A 106 -6.70 29.63 -10.88
C PRO A 106 -6.59 28.66 -9.70
N ILE A 107 -6.75 29.20 -8.48
CA ILE A 107 -6.78 28.42 -7.24
C ILE A 107 -8.04 28.78 -6.45
N ARG A 108 -8.82 27.78 -6.05
CA ARG A 108 -9.97 27.92 -5.14
C ARG A 108 -9.64 27.26 -3.81
N ILE A 109 -9.92 27.94 -2.72
CA ILE A 109 -9.63 27.44 -1.37
C ILE A 109 -10.89 27.51 -0.51
N VAL A 110 -11.21 26.41 0.17
CA VAL A 110 -12.19 26.36 1.26
C VAL A 110 -11.45 26.08 2.57
N THR A 111 -11.70 26.89 3.61
CA THR A 111 -11.05 26.76 4.91
C THR A 111 -11.98 27.06 6.09
N GLU A 112 -11.65 26.57 7.28
CA GLU A 112 -12.42 26.85 8.50
C GLU A 112 -12.37 28.32 8.90
N LYS A 113 -13.54 28.93 9.09
CA LYS A 113 -13.72 30.34 9.43
C LYS A 113 -13.07 30.71 10.74
N ALA A 114 -13.25 29.89 11.79
CA ALA A 114 -12.69 30.17 13.11
C ALA A 114 -11.16 30.30 13.06
N TYR A 115 -10.49 29.50 12.23
CA TYR A 115 -9.06 29.64 11.98
C TYR A 115 -8.75 30.82 11.08
N ALA A 116 -9.47 31.01 9.97
CA ALA A 116 -9.25 32.12 9.05
C ALA A 116 -9.34 33.50 9.72
N GLU A 117 -10.16 33.64 10.76
CA GLU A 117 -10.33 34.88 11.52
C GLU A 117 -9.40 35.01 12.74
N ASP A 118 -8.82 33.91 13.24
CA ASP A 118 -7.86 33.92 14.36
C ASP A 118 -6.56 34.63 13.94
N ASN A 119 -6.10 35.56 14.78
CA ASN A 119 -4.90 36.39 14.53
C ASN A 119 -3.62 35.59 14.21
N ARG A 120 -3.54 34.32 14.62
CA ARG A 120 -2.40 33.44 14.33
C ARG A 120 -2.37 32.94 12.88
N TYR A 121 -3.53 32.76 12.25
CA TYR A 121 -3.66 32.16 10.91
C TYR A 121 -4.11 33.18 9.86
N ARG A 122 -4.92 34.16 10.26
CA ARG A 122 -5.44 35.24 9.40
C ARG A 122 -4.40 35.89 8.48
N PRO A 123 -3.16 36.19 8.90
CA PRO A 123 -2.17 36.79 8.01
C PRO A 123 -1.81 35.93 6.79
N PHE A 124 -1.88 34.60 6.88
CA PHE A 124 -1.62 33.70 5.75
C PHE A 124 -2.78 33.69 4.77
N ILE A 125 -4.01 33.66 5.29
CA ILE A 125 -5.23 33.73 4.47
C ILE A 125 -5.31 35.07 3.72
N LEU A 126 -5.01 36.19 4.38
CA LEU A 126 -5.00 37.50 3.74
C LEU A 126 -3.93 37.63 2.63
N GLN A 127 -2.80 36.94 2.76
CA GLN A 127 -1.79 36.91 1.70
C GLN A 127 -2.29 36.16 0.45
N LEU A 128 -2.96 35.03 0.65
CA LEU A 128 -3.56 34.23 -0.42
C LEU A 128 -4.69 35.01 -1.12
N ASP A 129 -5.64 35.52 -0.34
CA ASP A 129 -6.83 36.25 -0.84
C ASP A 129 -6.49 37.58 -1.54
N ALA A 130 -5.29 38.13 -1.30
CA ALA A 130 -4.81 39.32 -2.01
C ALA A 130 -4.41 39.05 -3.47
N HIS A 131 -4.23 37.79 -3.87
CA HIS A 131 -3.85 37.43 -5.24
C HIS A 131 -5.09 37.26 -6.14
N PRO A 132 -5.16 37.92 -7.32
CA PRO A 132 -6.39 37.96 -8.12
C PRO A 132 -6.86 36.61 -8.70
N ASN A 133 -5.98 35.61 -8.73
CA ASN A 133 -6.30 34.24 -9.17
C ASN A 133 -6.52 33.25 -8.02
N ILE A 134 -6.52 33.73 -6.77
CA ILE A 134 -6.84 32.90 -5.61
C ILE A 134 -8.14 33.42 -5.03
N GLU A 135 -9.09 32.53 -4.81
CA GLU A 135 -10.32 32.86 -4.12
C GLU A 135 -10.47 31.98 -2.88
N VAL A 136 -10.61 32.61 -1.72
CA VAL A 136 -10.77 31.91 -0.44
C VAL A 136 -12.21 32.03 0.04
N ARG A 137 -12.84 30.90 0.34
CA ARG A 137 -14.15 30.79 0.97
C ARG A 137 -13.99 30.15 2.34
N THR A 138 -14.88 30.51 3.27
CA THR A 138 -14.96 29.88 4.58
C THR A 138 -16.30 29.18 4.77
N ASP A 139 -16.37 28.28 5.75
CA ASP A 139 -17.62 27.69 6.20
C ASP A 139 -18.54 28.68 6.93
N ASN A 140 -19.73 28.19 7.31
CA ASN A 140 -20.87 28.99 7.78
C ASN A 140 -20.68 29.52 9.22
N ASP A 141 -21.38 30.62 9.53
CA ASP A 141 -21.45 31.18 10.88
C ASP A 141 -22.21 30.25 11.86
N GLY A 142 -21.68 30.07 13.07
CA GLY A 142 -22.43 29.52 14.22
C GLY A 142 -22.15 28.07 14.61
N GLU A 143 -21.42 27.32 13.78
CA GLU A 143 -21.01 25.93 14.05
C GLU A 143 -19.48 25.82 13.89
N PRO A 144 -18.68 26.00 14.96
CA PRO A 144 -17.22 25.99 14.82
C PRO A 144 -16.70 24.61 14.42
N ARG A 145 -15.70 24.57 13.52
CA ARG A 145 -14.93 23.36 13.12
C ARG A 145 -15.65 22.41 12.17
N LEU A 146 -16.58 22.89 11.33
CA LEU A 146 -17.21 22.03 10.33
C LEU A 146 -16.21 21.65 9.24
N MET A 147 -15.40 22.59 8.74
CA MET A 147 -14.48 22.33 7.64
C MET A 147 -13.19 21.64 8.09
N HIS A 148 -13.21 20.31 8.23
CA HIS A 148 -12.08 19.53 8.74
C HIS A 148 -11.36 18.70 7.66
N SER A 149 -11.84 18.72 6.42
CA SER A 149 -11.22 18.03 5.29
C SER A 149 -9.80 18.50 4.95
N ARG A 150 -9.04 17.59 4.35
CA ARG A 150 -7.68 17.81 3.83
C ARG A 150 -7.59 17.14 2.47
N PHE A 151 -8.03 17.83 1.44
CA PHE A 151 -7.86 17.34 0.09
C PHE A 151 -7.57 18.47 -0.90
N MET A 152 -6.95 18.09 -2.01
CA MET A 152 -6.73 18.95 -3.16
C MET A 152 -7.07 18.19 -4.42
N VAL A 153 -7.84 18.83 -5.30
CA VAL A 153 -8.02 18.37 -6.68
C VAL A 153 -7.09 19.17 -7.58
N ILE A 154 -6.33 18.45 -8.41
CA ILE A 154 -5.40 19.00 -9.39
C ILE A 154 -5.96 18.72 -10.78
N ASP A 155 -6.22 19.80 -11.52
CA ASP A 155 -6.60 19.79 -12.94
C ASP A 155 -7.83 18.91 -13.29
N GLY A 156 -8.72 18.63 -12.33
CA GLY A 156 -9.86 17.71 -12.49
C GLY A 156 -9.46 16.27 -12.82
N ALA A 157 -8.21 15.88 -12.57
CA ALA A 157 -7.67 14.58 -12.98
C ALA A 157 -7.01 13.81 -11.83
N LYS A 158 -6.64 14.50 -10.75
CA LYS A 158 -5.90 13.93 -9.64
C LYS A 158 -6.44 14.47 -8.31
N VAL A 159 -6.57 13.58 -7.34
CA VAL A 159 -6.93 13.90 -5.95
C VAL A 159 -5.75 13.61 -5.05
N VAL A 160 -5.49 14.51 -4.12
CA VAL A 160 -4.58 14.32 -3.00
C VAL A 160 -5.42 14.45 -1.74
N MET A 161 -5.43 13.44 -0.87
CA MET A 161 -6.13 13.47 0.41
C MET A 161 -5.34 12.70 1.46
N GLY A 162 -5.75 12.74 2.72
CA GLY A 162 -5.16 11.91 3.77
C GLY A 162 -5.30 12.54 5.12
N SER A 163 -4.70 11.90 6.11
CA SER A 163 -4.67 12.43 7.46
C SER A 163 -3.65 13.54 7.66
N TYR A 164 -2.62 13.63 6.80
CA TYR A 164 -1.53 14.60 6.93
C TYR A 164 -2.01 16.06 6.89
N ASN A 165 -1.73 16.79 7.98
CA ASN A 165 -2.07 18.20 8.11
C ASN A 165 -1.01 19.07 7.40
N TRP A 166 -1.42 19.92 6.46
CA TRP A 166 -0.50 20.85 5.75
C TRP A 166 -0.17 22.11 6.57
N SER A 167 -0.28 22.02 7.90
CA SER A 167 0.01 23.10 8.85
C SER A 167 1.38 22.89 9.48
N VAL A 168 1.91 23.90 10.16
CA VAL A 168 3.19 23.82 10.90
C VAL A 168 3.12 22.67 11.91
N GLU A 169 2.03 22.58 12.67
CA GLU A 169 1.84 21.53 13.68
C GLU A 169 1.79 20.14 13.06
N GLY A 170 1.13 20.01 11.90
CA GLY A 170 1.05 18.76 11.14
C GLY A 170 2.42 18.26 10.71
N CYS A 171 3.18 19.14 10.07
CA CYS A 171 4.51 18.82 9.56
C CYS A 171 5.55 18.57 10.67
N GLU A 172 5.42 19.23 11.83
CA GLU A 172 6.47 19.19 12.86
C GLU A 172 6.21 18.22 14.00
N ARG A 173 4.96 17.81 14.21
CA ARG A 173 4.56 17.08 15.43
C ARG A 173 3.89 15.75 15.16
N THR A 174 3.46 15.51 13.92
CA THR A 174 2.58 14.38 13.63
C THR A 174 3.10 13.50 12.50
N ILE A 175 2.79 12.21 12.58
CA ILE A 175 2.94 11.25 11.48
C ILE A 175 1.56 11.05 10.86
N GLY A 176 1.47 11.14 9.54
CA GLY A 176 0.22 10.84 8.85
C GLY A 176 0.44 10.49 7.39
N ASP A 177 -0.64 10.13 6.71
CA ASP A 177 -0.62 9.68 5.34
C ASP A 177 -1.08 10.74 4.32
N VAL A 178 -0.59 10.60 3.10
CA VAL A 178 -0.98 11.32 1.89
C VAL A 178 -1.28 10.30 0.80
N LEU A 179 -2.55 10.14 0.48
CA LEU A 179 -3.08 9.34 -0.61
C LEU A 179 -3.25 10.21 -1.86
N ILE A 180 -2.66 9.76 -2.97
CA ILE A 180 -2.71 10.41 -4.29
C ILE A 180 -3.44 9.46 -5.24
N ILE A 181 -4.48 9.96 -5.90
CA ILE A 181 -5.31 9.21 -6.83
C ILE A 181 -5.34 9.94 -8.16
N ASN A 182 -4.66 9.39 -9.17
CA ASN A 182 -4.71 9.82 -10.57
C ASN A 182 -5.89 9.14 -11.28
N ASN A 183 -7.10 9.64 -11.04
CA ASN A 183 -8.30 9.15 -11.70
C ASN A 183 -9.30 10.30 -11.85
N ALA A 184 -9.65 10.63 -13.10
CA ALA A 184 -10.54 11.75 -13.39
C ALA A 184 -11.97 11.56 -12.87
N ASP A 185 -12.49 10.33 -12.83
CA ASP A 185 -13.82 10.06 -12.29
C ASP A 185 -13.85 10.25 -10.77
N VAL A 186 -12.79 9.83 -10.07
CA VAL A 186 -12.60 10.11 -8.64
C VAL A 186 -12.41 11.61 -8.40
N ALA A 187 -11.61 12.29 -9.23
CA ALA A 187 -11.42 13.73 -9.15
C ALA A 187 -12.74 14.49 -9.31
N ALA A 188 -13.57 14.11 -10.28
CA ALA A 188 -14.89 14.70 -10.47
C ALA A 188 -15.81 14.53 -9.24
N ALA A 189 -15.70 13.41 -8.51
CA ALA A 189 -16.45 13.21 -7.27
C ALA A 189 -15.99 14.14 -6.13
N PHE A 190 -14.69 14.40 -6.03
CA PHE A 190 -14.15 15.39 -5.08
C PHE A 190 -14.44 16.83 -5.52
N GLU A 191 -14.47 17.13 -6.82
CA GLU A 191 -14.88 18.44 -7.33
C GLU A 191 -16.35 18.72 -7.06
N ASP A 192 -17.25 17.74 -7.23
CA ASP A 192 -18.67 17.89 -6.86
C ASP A 192 -18.81 18.26 -5.38
N GLN A 193 -18.13 17.53 -4.50
CA GLN A 193 -18.09 17.86 -3.07
C GLN A 193 -17.51 19.25 -2.79
N PHE A 194 -16.42 19.61 -3.47
CA PHE A 194 -15.79 20.92 -3.32
C PHE A 194 -16.73 22.05 -3.76
N ASP A 195 -17.42 21.89 -4.88
CA ASP A 195 -18.35 22.87 -5.44
C ASP A 195 -19.57 23.07 -4.54
N GLN A 196 -20.06 22.03 -3.87
CA GLN A 196 -21.10 22.19 -2.85
C GLN A 196 -20.70 23.18 -1.74
N MET A 197 -19.44 23.14 -1.30
CA MET A 197 -18.91 24.06 -0.28
C MET A 197 -18.57 25.44 -0.88
N PHE A 198 -17.85 25.45 -1.98
CA PHE A 198 -17.26 26.67 -2.54
C PHE A 198 -18.28 27.51 -3.33
N VAL A 199 -19.07 26.88 -4.20
CA VAL A 199 -20.04 27.53 -5.08
C VAL A 199 -21.40 27.65 -4.42
N GLU A 200 -21.85 26.57 -3.77
CA GLU A 200 -23.21 26.48 -3.24
C GLU A 200 -23.32 26.83 -1.75
N HIS A 201 -22.20 27.06 -1.07
CA HIS A 201 -22.12 27.41 0.36
C HIS A 201 -22.80 26.41 1.30
N ARG A 202 -22.77 25.12 0.94
CA ARG A 202 -23.32 24.04 1.75
C ARG A 202 -22.20 23.32 2.49
N PHE A 203 -22.31 23.31 3.81
CA PHE A 203 -21.37 22.68 4.73
C PHE A 203 -22.11 21.72 5.66
N GLY A 204 -21.38 20.80 6.27
CA GLY A 204 -21.94 19.80 7.16
C GLY A 204 -23.12 19.06 6.53
N ALA A 205 -24.22 18.96 7.30
CA ALA A 205 -25.45 18.29 6.92
C ALA A 205 -26.27 19.01 5.83
N GLU A 206 -25.90 20.22 5.42
CA GLU A 206 -26.57 20.89 4.30
C GLU A 206 -26.15 20.31 2.94
N LYS A 207 -24.98 19.66 2.89
CA LYS A 207 -24.51 18.95 1.70
C LYS A 207 -25.43 17.79 1.32
N ARG A 208 -25.22 17.27 0.12
CA ARG A 208 -25.98 16.16 -0.43
C ARG A 208 -25.03 15.12 -0.98
N ASP A 209 -25.42 13.86 -0.87
CA ASP A 209 -24.82 12.81 -1.67
C ASP A 209 -25.33 12.93 -3.12
N SER A 210 -24.41 13.27 -4.03
CA SER A 210 -24.66 13.44 -5.46
C SER A 210 -23.71 12.63 -6.33
N ILE A 211 -22.86 11.80 -5.73
CA ILE A 211 -21.80 11.10 -6.45
C ILE A 211 -22.09 9.61 -6.61
N ARG A 212 -21.38 8.99 -7.54
CA ARG A 212 -21.19 7.54 -7.52
C ARG A 212 -20.06 7.25 -6.55
N HIS A 213 -20.24 6.32 -5.61
CA HIS A 213 -19.19 6.01 -4.64
C HIS A 213 -18.08 5.12 -5.18
N ALA A 214 -18.36 4.10 -6.02
CA ALA A 214 -17.39 3.06 -6.36
C ALA A 214 -16.80 3.20 -7.78
N PHE A 215 -15.47 3.25 -7.88
CA PHE A 215 -14.69 3.42 -9.11
C PHE A 215 -13.75 2.22 -9.31
N SER A 216 -13.89 1.52 -10.44
CA SER A 216 -12.97 0.43 -10.77
C SER A 216 -11.64 1.02 -11.24
N VAL A 217 -10.55 0.56 -10.64
CA VAL A 217 -9.19 0.99 -10.96
C VAL A 217 -8.33 -0.23 -11.20
N ALA A 218 -7.04 -0.01 -11.49
CA ALA A 218 -6.07 -1.09 -11.52
C ALA A 218 -6.51 -2.20 -12.50
N GLY A 219 -6.94 -1.82 -13.71
CA GLY A 219 -7.41 -2.77 -14.73
C GLY A 219 -8.55 -3.70 -14.30
N GLY A 220 -9.34 -3.32 -13.29
CA GLY A 220 -10.40 -4.17 -12.71
C GLY A 220 -9.98 -4.99 -11.48
N MET A 221 -8.72 -4.90 -11.05
CA MET A 221 -8.19 -5.63 -9.88
C MET A 221 -8.40 -4.91 -8.55
N GLY A 222 -8.91 -3.67 -8.58
CA GLY A 222 -9.21 -2.89 -7.39
C GLY A 222 -10.42 -1.99 -7.57
N VAL A 223 -10.97 -1.55 -6.44
CA VAL A 223 -12.06 -0.57 -6.39
C VAL A 223 -11.66 0.52 -5.40
N ILE A 224 -11.83 1.77 -5.80
CA ILE A 224 -11.78 2.94 -4.91
C ILE A 224 -13.21 3.31 -4.62
N GLU A 225 -13.58 3.39 -3.36
CA GLU A 225 -14.86 3.95 -2.93
C GLU A 225 -14.62 5.31 -2.26
N VAL A 226 -15.45 6.30 -2.57
CA VAL A 226 -15.33 7.68 -2.06
C VAL A 226 -16.59 8.04 -1.31
N TYR A 227 -16.44 8.57 -0.10
CA TYR A 227 -17.54 8.99 0.77
C TYR A 227 -17.21 10.30 1.48
N PHE A 228 -18.23 11.09 1.80
CA PHE A 228 -18.12 12.38 2.44
C PHE A 228 -18.98 12.49 3.71
N GLY A 229 -18.36 13.00 4.77
CA GLY A 229 -19.03 13.31 6.02
C GLY A 229 -19.75 14.66 5.95
N PRO A 230 -20.83 14.85 6.73
CA PRO A 230 -21.56 13.83 7.50
C PRO A 230 -22.67 13.12 6.69
N THR A 231 -22.78 13.35 5.38
CA THR A 231 -23.90 12.86 4.56
C THR A 231 -23.91 11.34 4.37
N ASP A 232 -22.74 10.70 4.38
CA ASP A 232 -22.58 9.31 3.95
C ASP A 232 -22.45 8.31 5.12
N GLN A 233 -22.79 8.72 6.35
CA GLN A 233 -22.75 7.86 7.55
C GLN A 233 -21.40 7.13 7.71
N LEU A 234 -20.31 7.91 7.80
CA LEU A 234 -18.94 7.39 7.80
C LEU A 234 -18.64 6.35 8.89
N SER A 235 -19.32 6.43 10.04
CA SER A 235 -19.22 5.43 11.11
C SER A 235 -19.65 4.06 10.61
N ASP A 236 -20.81 3.97 9.96
CA ASP A 236 -21.44 2.71 9.57
C ASP A 236 -20.61 2.00 8.50
N LEU A 237 -19.98 2.78 7.61
CA LEU A 237 -19.03 2.29 6.63
C LEU A 237 -17.85 1.58 7.33
N LEU A 238 -17.19 2.23 8.29
CA LEU A 238 -16.08 1.62 9.04
C LEU A 238 -16.52 0.39 9.83
N MET A 239 -17.68 0.46 10.50
CA MET A 239 -18.21 -0.66 11.27
C MET A 239 -18.46 -1.89 10.38
N ASN A 240 -18.98 -1.67 9.16
CA ASN A 240 -19.20 -2.74 8.19
C ASN A 240 -17.90 -3.39 7.68
N GLU A 241 -16.79 -2.65 7.60
CA GLU A 241 -15.47 -3.24 7.29
C GLU A 241 -14.98 -4.16 8.42
N VAL A 242 -15.24 -3.78 9.68
CA VAL A 242 -14.92 -4.61 10.85
C VAL A 242 -15.75 -5.89 10.86
N GLU A 243 -17.06 -5.79 10.67
CA GLU A 243 -17.96 -6.95 10.75
C GLU A 243 -17.66 -8.05 9.73
N GLN A 244 -17.12 -7.69 8.56
CA GLN A 244 -16.74 -8.62 7.50
C GLN A 244 -15.38 -9.28 7.73
N SER A 245 -14.63 -8.81 8.71
CA SER A 245 -13.22 -9.17 8.89
C SER A 245 -13.02 -10.22 9.96
N ARG A 246 -11.96 -11.00 9.78
CA ARG A 246 -11.34 -11.78 10.85
C ARG A 246 -10.23 -10.96 11.51
N THR A 247 -9.46 -10.23 10.72
CA THR A 247 -8.36 -9.38 11.21
C THR A 247 -8.61 -7.92 10.86
N VAL A 248 -8.52 -7.05 11.87
CA VAL A 248 -8.61 -5.60 11.72
C VAL A 248 -7.38 -4.92 12.32
N ILE A 249 -6.91 -3.89 11.63
CA ILE A 249 -5.76 -3.08 12.04
C ILE A 249 -6.12 -1.62 11.92
N GLY A 250 -6.03 -0.87 13.02
CA GLY A 250 -6.47 0.53 13.10
C GLY A 250 -5.39 1.46 13.61
N MET A 251 -5.30 2.65 13.01
CA MET A 251 -4.51 3.78 13.51
C MET A 251 -5.38 5.03 13.49
N VAL A 252 -5.54 5.68 14.64
CA VAL A 252 -6.36 6.88 14.75
C VAL A 252 -5.75 7.91 15.68
N GLN A 253 -5.77 9.18 15.26
CA GLN A 253 -5.36 10.29 16.12
C GLN A 253 -6.27 10.42 17.34
N GLN A 254 -7.58 10.51 17.15
CA GLN A 254 -8.55 10.61 18.23
C GLN A 254 -9.65 9.57 18.11
N PHE A 255 -9.92 8.88 19.22
CA PHE A 255 -11.02 7.93 19.36
C PHE A 255 -11.90 8.35 20.53
N SER A 256 -13.17 8.69 20.25
CA SER A 256 -14.18 8.89 21.29
C SER A 256 -15.60 8.46 20.87
N SER A 257 -15.76 7.71 19.78
CA SER A 257 -17.08 7.18 19.40
C SER A 257 -17.50 5.99 20.27
N VAL A 258 -18.51 6.18 21.11
CA VAL A 258 -19.09 5.13 21.95
C VAL A 258 -19.67 4.00 21.12
N SER A 259 -20.35 4.33 20.01
CA SER A 259 -20.96 3.34 19.12
C SER A 259 -19.88 2.45 18.49
N PHE A 260 -18.78 3.04 18.03
CA PHE A 260 -17.70 2.27 17.42
C PHE A 260 -16.95 1.41 18.45
N ALA A 261 -16.67 1.94 19.64
CA ALA A 261 -16.08 1.15 20.72
C ALA A 261 -16.95 -0.07 21.06
N ASN A 262 -18.26 0.12 21.23
CA ASN A 262 -19.20 -0.96 21.50
C ASN A 262 -19.22 -2.01 20.37
N LEU A 263 -19.16 -1.60 19.11
CA LEU A 263 -19.08 -2.53 17.99
C LEU A 263 -17.80 -3.38 18.08
N LEU A 264 -16.63 -2.78 18.33
CA LEU A 264 -15.37 -3.52 18.48
C LEU A 264 -15.47 -4.58 19.59
N GLY A 265 -16.05 -4.22 20.73
CA GLY A 265 -16.24 -5.17 21.84
C GLY A 265 -17.27 -6.26 21.53
N GLN A 266 -18.38 -5.93 20.87
CA GLN A 266 -19.35 -6.93 20.40
C GLN A 266 -18.75 -7.85 19.34
N TRP A 267 -17.92 -7.32 18.45
CA TRP A 267 -17.22 -8.08 17.43
C TRP A 267 -16.21 -9.03 18.10
N LEU A 268 -15.36 -8.58 19.01
CA LEU A 268 -14.45 -9.49 19.73
C LEU A 268 -15.19 -10.57 20.53
N ALA A 269 -16.36 -10.25 21.10
CA ALA A 269 -17.18 -11.19 21.85
C ALA A 269 -18.07 -12.11 20.97
N GLY A 270 -18.08 -11.94 19.65
CA GLY A 270 -18.93 -12.71 18.73
C GLY A 270 -20.42 -12.32 18.76
N GLY A 271 -20.76 -11.16 19.32
CA GLY A 271 -22.11 -10.57 19.29
C GLY A 271 -22.51 -10.00 17.92
N VAL A 272 -21.52 -9.56 17.13
CA VAL A 272 -21.67 -9.12 15.73
C VAL A 272 -20.56 -9.72 14.86
N GLY A 273 -20.66 -9.62 13.53
CA GLY A 273 -19.69 -10.18 12.57
C GLY A 273 -19.74 -11.71 12.44
N ALA A 274 -19.38 -12.22 11.26
CA ALA A 274 -19.40 -13.65 10.97
C ALA A 274 -18.14 -14.38 11.48
N GLY A 275 -18.23 -15.70 11.67
CA GLY A 275 -17.10 -16.53 12.10
C GLY A 275 -16.92 -16.63 13.61
N ALA A 276 -16.03 -17.54 14.01
CA ALA A 276 -15.77 -17.83 15.41
C ALA A 276 -14.99 -16.67 16.06
N PRO A 277 -15.43 -16.14 17.22
CA PRO A 277 -14.76 -15.02 17.88
C PRO A 277 -13.31 -15.32 18.27
N GLU A 278 -12.99 -16.58 18.56
CA GLU A 278 -11.65 -17.04 18.91
C GLU A 278 -10.60 -16.89 17.79
N ASP A 279 -11.05 -16.76 16.53
CA ASP A 279 -10.16 -16.61 15.37
C ASP A 279 -9.90 -15.14 15.01
N ARG A 280 -10.57 -14.19 15.69
CA ARG A 280 -10.49 -12.77 15.36
C ARG A 280 -9.18 -12.18 15.83
N MET A 281 -8.67 -11.14 15.17
CA MET A 281 -7.47 -10.42 15.61
C MET A 281 -7.67 -8.92 15.45
N MET A 282 -7.40 -8.17 16.51
CA MET A 282 -7.44 -6.70 16.50
C MET A 282 -6.08 -6.13 16.87
N TYR A 283 -5.61 -5.18 16.06
CA TYR A 283 -4.47 -4.33 16.40
C TYR A 283 -4.90 -2.88 16.28
N LEU A 284 -5.02 -2.19 17.42
CA LEU A 284 -5.49 -0.81 17.43
C LEU A 284 -4.45 0.10 18.07
N LEU A 285 -4.08 1.15 17.35
CA LEU A 285 -3.26 2.24 17.84
C LEU A 285 -4.10 3.51 17.92
N VAL A 286 -4.25 4.02 19.13
CA VAL A 286 -4.95 5.26 19.42
C VAL A 286 -3.97 6.27 19.97
N ASN A 287 -3.83 7.43 19.30
CA ASN A 287 -2.97 8.47 19.84
C ASN A 287 -3.60 9.12 21.08
N ASP A 288 -4.88 9.48 21.02
CA ASP A 288 -5.58 10.23 22.04
C ASP A 288 -7.02 9.69 22.23
N ILE A 289 -7.32 9.20 23.44
CA ILE A 289 -8.70 8.89 23.85
C ILE A 289 -9.23 10.14 24.54
N GLY A 290 -9.61 11.11 23.72
CA GLY A 290 -10.12 12.39 24.21
C GLY A 290 -10.34 13.41 23.10
N ALA A 291 -11.58 13.85 22.95
CA ALA A 291 -11.92 15.03 22.17
C ALA A 291 -12.13 16.21 23.13
N PHE A 292 -11.11 16.55 23.94
CA PHE A 292 -11.09 17.67 24.88
C PHE A 292 -12.48 18.04 25.47
N GLY A 293 -12.97 17.24 26.42
CA GLY A 293 -14.21 17.54 27.17
C GLY A 293 -15.41 16.68 26.81
N ASP A 294 -15.18 15.53 26.17
CA ASP A 294 -16.21 14.51 26.01
C ASP A 294 -16.44 13.83 27.38
N ALA A 295 -17.72 13.73 27.79
CA ALA A 295 -18.09 13.22 29.11
C ALA A 295 -17.80 11.72 29.24
N GLU A 296 -17.66 11.01 28.12
CA GLU A 296 -17.55 9.56 28.05
C GLU A 296 -16.09 9.08 27.84
N GLU A 297 -15.10 9.98 27.76
CA GLU A 297 -13.68 9.61 27.46
C GLU A 297 -13.14 8.54 28.43
N ASN A 298 -13.40 8.69 29.73
CA ASN A 298 -13.01 7.69 30.74
C ASN A 298 -13.76 6.36 30.56
N ALA A 299 -15.05 6.41 30.23
CA ALA A 299 -15.86 5.21 30.04
C ALA A 299 -15.39 4.41 28.80
N ILE A 300 -15.06 5.10 27.71
CA ILE A 300 -14.50 4.49 26.50
C ILE A 300 -13.12 3.90 26.79
N TYR A 301 -12.26 4.66 27.47
CA TYR A 301 -10.93 4.19 27.87
C TYR A 301 -11.00 2.93 28.72
N ASP A 302 -11.79 2.96 29.81
CA ASP A 302 -11.98 1.82 30.70
C ASP A 302 -12.58 0.61 29.97
N TYR A 303 -13.54 0.86 29.05
CA TYR A 303 -14.14 -0.20 28.25
C TYR A 303 -13.13 -0.85 27.31
N LEU A 304 -12.37 -0.07 26.52
CA LEU A 304 -11.36 -0.60 25.60
C LEU A 304 -10.24 -1.33 26.36
N LEU A 305 -9.82 -0.82 27.52
CA LEU A 305 -8.88 -1.52 28.39
C LEU A 305 -9.47 -2.83 28.92
N SER A 306 -10.76 -2.87 29.27
CA SER A 306 -11.41 -4.10 29.74
C SER A 306 -11.39 -5.21 28.68
N LEU A 307 -11.36 -4.84 27.39
CA LEU A 307 -11.24 -5.80 26.29
C LEU A 307 -9.88 -6.51 26.24
N ILE A 308 -8.83 -5.93 26.84
CA ILE A 308 -7.46 -6.51 26.84
C ILE A 308 -6.96 -6.90 28.24
N SER A 309 -7.70 -6.57 29.31
CA SER A 309 -7.30 -6.82 30.70
C SER A 309 -8.10 -7.97 31.32
N GLY A 310 -7.84 -9.19 30.86
CA GLY A 310 -8.42 -10.43 31.39
C GLY A 310 -7.44 -11.60 31.40
N ASP A 311 -7.70 -12.60 32.25
CA ASP A 311 -6.94 -13.87 32.29
C ASP A 311 -7.19 -14.74 31.04
N ASP A 312 -8.29 -14.48 30.32
CA ASP A 312 -8.61 -15.09 29.03
C ASP A 312 -8.01 -14.23 27.91
N ALA A 313 -7.19 -14.85 27.06
CA ALA A 313 -6.50 -14.19 25.96
C ALA A 313 -7.52 -13.67 24.92
N VAL A 314 -7.99 -12.44 25.07
CA VAL A 314 -8.68 -11.74 23.97
C VAL A 314 -7.63 -11.46 22.90
N PRO A 315 -7.87 -11.81 21.63
CA PRO A 315 -6.91 -11.65 20.55
C PRO A 315 -6.85 -10.18 20.07
N ALA A 316 -6.67 -9.27 21.01
CA ALA A 316 -6.63 -7.83 20.81
C ALA A 316 -5.33 -7.26 21.36
N THR A 317 -4.64 -6.47 20.54
CA THR A 317 -3.53 -5.63 20.95
C THR A 317 -3.96 -4.17 20.84
N LEU A 318 -3.81 -3.43 21.93
CA LEU A 318 -4.21 -2.03 22.02
C LEU A 318 -3.03 -1.19 22.53
N VAL A 319 -2.68 -0.16 21.78
CA VAL A 319 -1.70 0.85 22.18
C VAL A 319 -2.43 2.19 22.28
N ILE A 320 -2.41 2.79 23.46
CA ILE A 320 -2.97 4.11 23.72
C ILE A 320 -1.82 5.02 24.16
N ASN A 321 -1.49 5.99 23.31
CA ASN A 321 -0.39 6.91 23.59
C ASN A 321 -0.76 7.96 24.65
N GLN A 322 -2.03 8.37 24.70
CA GLN A 322 -2.52 9.39 25.62
C GLN A 322 -3.84 8.94 26.26
N PRO A 323 -3.79 8.40 27.48
CA PRO A 323 -4.98 8.12 28.27
C PRO A 323 -5.56 9.42 28.88
N PRO A 324 -6.85 9.45 29.26
CA PRO A 324 -7.54 10.66 29.72
C PRO A 324 -6.90 11.39 30.92
N ASP A 325 -6.18 10.67 31.79
CA ASP A 325 -5.64 11.19 33.05
C ASP A 325 -4.13 11.49 33.01
N ALA A 326 -3.44 11.19 31.91
CA ALA A 326 -2.01 11.43 31.80
C ALA A 326 -1.71 12.89 31.39
N ALA A 327 -0.81 13.54 32.14
CA ALA A 327 -0.09 14.68 31.61
C ALA A 327 0.63 14.25 30.32
N TRP A 328 0.83 15.15 29.35
CA TRP A 328 1.48 14.90 28.06
C TRP A 328 2.96 14.48 28.19
N VAL A 329 3.26 13.34 28.79
CA VAL A 329 4.64 12.89 29.09
C VAL A 329 5.09 11.83 28.10
N ASN A 330 6.13 12.15 27.33
CA ASN A 330 6.97 11.20 26.56
C ASN A 330 6.28 10.35 25.48
N VAL A 331 5.38 10.93 24.69
CA VAL A 331 5.04 10.34 23.38
C VAL A 331 6.00 10.93 22.34
N GLY A 332 6.53 10.12 21.43
CA GLY A 332 7.36 10.56 20.31
C GLY A 332 6.58 11.44 19.31
N ALA A 333 6.76 11.20 18.01
CA ALA A 333 5.87 11.78 17.01
C ALA A 333 4.42 11.33 17.27
N GLN A 334 3.44 12.24 17.16
CA GLN A 334 2.03 11.91 17.42
C GLN A 334 1.44 11.21 16.21
N VAL A 335 0.79 10.06 16.40
CA VAL A 335 0.06 9.42 15.30
C VAL A 335 -1.12 10.30 14.95
N ASN A 336 -1.16 10.70 13.68
CA ASN A 336 -2.23 11.50 13.12
C ASN A 336 -2.99 10.74 12.03
N ASP A 337 -2.60 9.51 11.68
CA ASP A 337 -3.35 8.63 10.79
C ASP A 337 -4.82 8.46 11.22
N LYS A 338 -5.69 8.17 10.23
CA LYS A 338 -7.07 7.71 10.41
C LYS A 338 -7.35 6.61 9.40
N VAL A 339 -6.77 5.45 9.68
CA VAL A 339 -6.72 4.31 8.77
C VAL A 339 -7.27 3.08 9.46
N LEU A 340 -8.11 2.31 8.76
CA LEU A 340 -8.56 0.98 9.17
C LEU A 340 -8.30 -0.01 8.02
N TYR A 341 -7.40 -0.96 8.23
CA TYR A 341 -7.28 -2.15 7.38
C TYR A 341 -8.19 -3.26 7.90
N ALA A 342 -8.80 -3.97 6.96
CA ALA A 342 -9.80 -5.01 7.19
C ALA A 342 -9.53 -6.15 6.19
N ASP A 343 -9.30 -7.38 6.66
CA ASP A 343 -8.95 -8.51 5.78
C ASP A 343 -10.14 -9.08 5.01
N HIS A 344 -11.36 -8.81 5.47
CA HIS A 344 -12.63 -9.32 4.92
C HIS A 344 -12.67 -10.85 4.77
N ALA A 345 -11.90 -11.58 5.58
CA ALA A 345 -11.80 -13.04 5.48
C ALA A 345 -13.13 -13.76 5.76
N MET A 346 -14.07 -13.09 6.45
CA MET A 346 -15.40 -13.61 6.77
C MET A 346 -16.49 -13.12 5.79
N GLY A 347 -16.14 -12.19 4.90
CA GLY A 347 -17.03 -11.61 3.90
C GLY A 347 -16.62 -11.99 2.48
N SER A 348 -16.19 -11.01 1.70
CA SER A 348 -15.81 -11.17 0.29
C SER A 348 -14.47 -11.89 0.08
N GLY A 349 -13.62 -11.98 1.11
CA GLY A 349 -12.22 -12.38 0.99
C GLY A 349 -11.34 -11.35 0.27
N VAL A 350 -11.89 -10.16 -0.03
CA VAL A 350 -11.16 -9.06 -0.69
C VAL A 350 -10.83 -8.02 0.38
N PRO A 351 -9.55 -7.83 0.74
CA PRO A 351 -9.19 -6.91 1.82
C PRO A 351 -9.49 -5.47 1.42
N ALA A 352 -9.71 -4.65 2.44
CA ALA A 352 -10.02 -3.24 2.32
C ALA A 352 -9.17 -2.40 3.27
N VAL A 353 -8.95 -1.14 2.88
CA VAL A 353 -8.36 -0.10 3.74
C VAL A 353 -9.21 1.14 3.62
N ALA A 354 -9.82 1.58 4.72
CA ALA A 354 -10.43 2.89 4.83
C ALA A 354 -9.37 3.91 5.24
N VAL A 355 -9.24 4.99 4.48
CA VAL A 355 -8.37 6.13 4.72
C VAL A 355 -9.26 7.36 4.87
N SER A 356 -9.12 8.12 5.95
CA SER A 356 -10.01 9.23 6.26
C SER A 356 -9.25 10.50 6.64
N THR A 357 -9.87 11.66 6.40
CA THR A 357 -9.45 12.93 7.00
C THR A 357 -9.95 13.09 8.44
N GLY A 358 -11.02 12.35 8.80
CA GLY A 358 -11.77 12.48 10.04
C GLY A 358 -11.45 11.44 11.10
N ASN A 359 -11.45 11.90 12.35
CA ASN A 359 -11.25 11.09 13.56
C ASN A 359 -12.43 10.14 13.84
N TRP A 360 -12.18 9.13 14.69
CA TRP A 360 -13.21 8.19 15.13
C TRP A 360 -13.93 8.74 16.37
N THR A 361 -14.56 9.89 16.17
CA THR A 361 -15.32 10.64 17.17
C THR A 361 -16.71 10.95 16.62
N GLU A 362 -17.67 11.23 17.50
CA GLU A 362 -19.01 11.64 17.04
C GLU A 362 -18.96 12.92 16.20
N GLN A 363 -18.05 13.84 16.52
CA GLN A 363 -17.81 15.03 15.72
C GLN A 363 -17.25 14.68 14.31
N GLY A 364 -16.25 13.79 14.24
CA GLY A 364 -15.65 13.39 12.98
C GLY A 364 -16.61 12.60 12.08
N PHE A 365 -17.47 11.76 12.65
CA PHE A 365 -18.41 10.96 11.87
C PHE A 365 -19.68 11.71 11.46
N SER A 366 -20.20 12.57 12.34
CA SER A 366 -21.59 13.03 12.23
C SER A 366 -21.75 14.54 12.08
N LEU A 367 -20.68 15.33 12.22
CA LEU A 367 -20.75 16.80 12.14
C LEU A 367 -19.80 17.37 11.08
N ASN A 368 -18.53 16.97 11.11
CA ASN A 368 -17.51 17.56 10.27
C ASN A 368 -17.65 17.20 8.79
N ASP A 369 -17.19 18.13 7.95
CA ASP A 369 -16.89 17.90 6.55
C ASP A 369 -15.59 17.13 6.44
N GLU A 370 -15.72 15.83 6.24
CA GLU A 370 -14.61 14.88 6.10
C GLU A 370 -14.71 14.14 4.77
N ALA A 371 -13.58 13.61 4.31
CA ALA A 371 -13.52 12.68 3.20
C ALA A 371 -13.00 11.32 3.69
N MET A 372 -13.62 10.25 3.20
CA MET A 372 -13.17 8.88 3.41
C MET A 372 -13.05 8.19 2.05
N VAL A 373 -11.92 7.51 1.86
CA VAL A 373 -11.70 6.63 0.72
C VAL A 373 -11.51 5.21 1.21
N ILE A 374 -12.29 4.26 0.68
CA ILE A 374 -12.08 2.82 0.92
C ILE A 374 -11.40 2.22 -0.30
N LEU A 375 -10.17 1.77 -0.11
CA LEU A 375 -9.39 1.05 -1.10
C LEU A 375 -9.65 -0.44 -0.97
N ARG A 376 -10.24 -1.09 -1.97
CA ARG A 376 -10.50 -2.54 -1.98
C ARG A 376 -9.60 -3.27 -2.97
N GLY A 377 -9.06 -4.40 -2.53
CA GLY A 377 -8.22 -5.29 -3.34
C GLY A 377 -6.77 -5.29 -2.89
N LEU A 378 -6.14 -6.46 -2.94
CA LEU A 378 -4.78 -6.72 -2.45
C LEU A 378 -3.74 -5.69 -2.93
N VAL A 379 -3.86 -5.28 -4.20
CA VAL A 379 -2.92 -4.32 -4.81
C VAL A 379 -2.99 -2.93 -4.19
N LEU A 380 -4.13 -2.52 -3.63
CA LEU A 380 -4.33 -1.20 -3.02
C LEU A 380 -4.07 -1.22 -1.50
N THR A 381 -4.31 -2.36 -0.85
CA THR A 381 -4.32 -2.45 0.63
C THR A 381 -2.99 -2.87 1.23
N THR A 382 -2.16 -3.60 0.48
CA THR A 382 -0.92 -4.19 0.99
C THR A 382 0.05 -3.13 1.58
N LYS A 383 0.11 -1.94 0.98
CA LYS A 383 1.00 -0.86 1.46
C LYS A 383 0.61 -0.36 2.86
N TYR A 384 -0.68 -0.15 3.10
CA TYR A 384 -1.19 0.28 4.41
C TYR A 384 -1.06 -0.83 5.46
N HIS A 385 -1.32 -2.08 5.08
CA HIS A 385 -1.10 -3.23 5.97
C HIS A 385 0.37 -3.32 6.42
N TYR A 386 1.32 -3.15 5.51
CA TYR A 386 2.76 -3.21 5.80
C TYR A 386 3.23 -2.07 6.71
N ILE A 387 2.83 -0.83 6.42
CA ILE A 387 3.35 0.35 7.11
C ILE A 387 2.93 0.39 8.58
N PHE A 388 1.75 -0.15 8.91
CA PHE A 388 1.36 -0.38 10.30
C PHE A 388 2.45 -1.15 11.07
N TRP A 389 2.90 -2.28 10.53
CA TRP A 389 3.89 -3.15 11.19
C TRP A 389 5.28 -2.53 11.24
N MET A 390 5.67 -1.77 10.21
CA MET A 390 6.96 -1.10 10.17
C MET A 390 7.05 0.11 11.10
N GLN A 391 5.96 0.88 11.23
CA GLN A 391 5.94 2.09 12.04
C GLN A 391 5.44 1.84 13.47
N ALA A 392 4.85 0.68 13.78
CA ALA A 392 4.48 0.27 15.14
C ALA A 392 5.55 0.57 16.21
N PRO A 393 6.86 0.30 15.99
CA PRO A 393 7.91 0.64 16.95
C PRO A 393 8.16 2.15 17.10
N ASN A 394 7.92 2.95 16.05
CA ASN A 394 8.10 4.41 16.04
C ASN A 394 6.93 5.15 16.70
N TYR A 395 5.80 4.49 16.88
CA TYR A 395 4.59 5.07 17.46
C TYR A 395 4.51 5.01 18.99
N GLY A 396 5.56 4.51 19.67
CA GLY A 396 5.73 4.67 21.13
C GLY A 396 5.21 3.53 22.01
N GLY A 397 4.68 2.44 21.45
CA GLY A 397 4.21 1.26 22.18
C GLY A 397 4.96 -0.02 21.81
N GLN A 398 5.29 -0.86 22.80
CA GLN A 398 5.68 -2.24 22.54
C GLN A 398 4.42 -3.04 22.18
N MET A 399 4.07 -3.10 20.90
CA MET A 399 3.12 -4.10 20.40
C MET A 399 3.72 -5.49 20.69
N VAL A 400 3.04 -6.32 21.47
CA VAL A 400 3.42 -7.73 21.65
C VAL A 400 2.62 -8.53 20.62
N PRO A 401 3.23 -9.02 19.52
CA PRO A 401 2.49 -9.77 18.51
C PRO A 401 2.05 -11.13 19.07
N ALA A 402 0.80 -11.52 18.83
CA ALA A 402 0.37 -12.89 19.00
C ALA A 402 1.04 -13.79 17.93
N ASP A 403 1.65 -14.89 18.39
CA ASP A 403 2.30 -15.99 17.64
C ASP A 403 3.17 -15.64 16.42
N VAL A 404 4.49 -15.62 16.66
CA VAL A 404 5.61 -15.30 15.73
C VAL A 404 5.66 -16.17 14.46
N ARG A 405 4.82 -17.21 14.34
CA ARG A 405 4.85 -18.17 13.22
C ARG A 405 4.07 -17.70 11.98
N GLU A 406 2.94 -17.01 12.14
CA GLU A 406 2.24 -16.37 11.00
C GLU A 406 2.95 -15.08 10.58
N THR A 407 3.52 -14.33 11.52
CA THR A 407 4.40 -13.18 11.23
C THR A 407 5.63 -13.61 10.45
N GLY A 408 6.19 -14.79 10.75
CA GLY A 408 7.28 -15.38 9.99
C GLY A 408 6.89 -15.71 8.55
N GLN A 409 5.65 -16.14 8.29
CA GLN A 409 5.18 -16.42 6.93
C GLN A 409 4.81 -15.15 6.16
N LEU A 410 4.25 -14.13 6.82
CA LEU A 410 4.06 -12.79 6.25
C LEU A 410 5.40 -12.08 6.01
N ALA A 411 6.39 -12.29 6.88
CA ALA A 411 7.79 -11.88 6.73
C ALA A 411 8.60 -12.76 5.77
N LEU A 412 8.00 -13.83 5.22
CA LEU A 412 8.52 -14.62 4.10
C LEU A 412 7.83 -14.24 2.78
N MET A 413 6.72 -13.50 2.83
CA MET A 413 6.08 -12.87 1.65
C MET A 413 6.65 -11.47 1.34
N TYR A 414 7.59 -11.01 2.17
CA TYR A 414 8.55 -9.95 1.87
C TYR A 414 9.96 -10.45 2.21
N PRO A 415 11.03 -10.07 1.49
CA PRO A 415 12.37 -10.48 1.88
C PRO A 415 12.92 -9.48 2.91
N PHE A 416 13.61 -10.02 3.92
CA PHE A 416 14.55 -9.31 4.82
C PHE A 416 14.00 -8.64 6.10
N THR A 417 13.11 -9.29 6.85
CA THR A 417 12.94 -8.99 8.30
C THR A 417 13.24 -10.20 9.17
N THR A 418 14.46 -10.72 9.09
CA THR A 418 15.07 -11.38 10.26
C THR A 418 16.19 -10.50 10.77
N ASN A 419 15.91 -9.72 11.82
CA ASN A 419 16.91 -9.33 12.82
C ASN A 419 17.36 -10.56 13.62
N GLY A 420 17.76 -11.63 12.93
CA GLY A 420 18.27 -12.85 13.52
C GLY A 420 19.76 -12.74 13.80
N THR A 421 20.23 -11.69 14.49
CA THR A 421 21.61 -11.56 15.02
C THR A 421 22.82 -11.82 14.09
N GLY A 422 22.63 -12.07 12.79
CA GLY A 422 23.67 -12.40 11.82
C GLY A 422 23.79 -11.32 10.76
N THR A 423 25.01 -10.87 10.51
CA THR A 423 25.35 -9.68 9.71
C THR A 423 25.37 -9.89 8.19
N ASP A 424 24.92 -11.03 7.67
CA ASP A 424 25.38 -11.48 6.35
C ASP A 424 24.30 -11.52 5.27
N VAL A 425 23.13 -10.92 5.48
CA VAL A 425 22.12 -10.75 4.41
C VAL A 425 22.11 -9.28 3.95
N PRO A 426 22.58 -8.97 2.73
CA PRO A 426 22.64 -7.59 2.24
C PRO A 426 21.24 -6.98 2.15
N ARG A 427 21.04 -5.88 2.87
CA ARG A 427 19.90 -4.98 2.72
C ARG A 427 20.00 -4.32 1.34
N ASP A 428 19.12 -4.65 0.41
CA ASP A 428 18.90 -3.81 -0.78
C ASP A 428 17.78 -2.80 -0.48
N PRO A 429 18.09 -1.52 -0.21
CA PRO A 429 17.09 -0.50 0.12
C PRO A 429 16.09 -0.28 -1.01
N SER A 430 16.42 -0.65 -2.26
CA SER A 430 15.54 -0.50 -3.41
C SER A 430 14.33 -1.44 -3.37
N LEU A 431 14.36 -2.48 -2.52
CA LEU A 431 13.27 -3.45 -2.37
C LEU A 431 12.34 -3.18 -1.19
N ALA A 432 12.70 -2.28 -0.27
CA ALA A 432 11.91 -2.00 0.94
C ALA A 432 10.57 -1.29 0.65
N ASP A 433 10.44 -0.68 -0.53
CA ASP A 433 9.29 0.13 -0.95
C ASP A 433 8.49 -0.50 -2.10
N VAL A 434 8.75 -1.77 -2.45
CA VAL A 434 8.26 -2.40 -3.69
C VAL A 434 7.30 -3.53 -3.37
N SER A 435 6.07 -3.52 -3.89
CA SER A 435 5.20 -4.70 -3.77
C SER A 435 5.91 -5.98 -4.24
N THR A 436 5.77 -7.08 -3.51
CA THR A 436 6.46 -8.36 -3.80
C THR A 436 5.49 -9.46 -4.20
N GLY A 437 6.00 -10.48 -4.87
CA GLY A 437 5.35 -11.77 -5.06
C GLY A 437 6.24 -12.90 -4.54
N LEU A 438 5.68 -14.09 -4.42
CA LEU A 438 6.38 -15.30 -3.96
C LEU A 438 6.51 -16.30 -5.10
N ILE A 439 7.71 -16.81 -5.29
CA ILE A 439 7.99 -17.95 -6.17
C ILE A 439 8.37 -19.11 -5.28
N HIS A 440 7.84 -20.28 -5.59
CA HIS A 440 8.30 -21.51 -4.96
C HIS A 440 8.44 -22.61 -6.03
N GLY A 441 9.29 -23.60 -5.75
CA GLY A 441 9.44 -24.74 -6.64
C GLY A 441 10.66 -25.56 -6.28
N ARG A 442 11.16 -26.34 -7.22
CA ARG A 442 12.30 -27.24 -7.03
C ARG A 442 13.41 -26.98 -8.04
N VAL A 443 14.65 -27.19 -7.61
CA VAL A 443 15.77 -27.35 -8.52
C VAL A 443 16.01 -28.83 -8.78
N ARG A 444 15.76 -29.25 -10.01
CA ARG A 444 15.91 -30.63 -10.45
C ARG A 444 17.32 -30.87 -10.99
N ASN A 445 17.80 -32.10 -10.83
CA ASN A 445 19.14 -32.55 -11.25
C ASN A 445 20.31 -31.81 -10.58
N PHE A 446 20.07 -31.14 -9.45
CA PHE A 446 21.13 -30.61 -8.62
C PHE A 446 21.86 -31.72 -7.88
N VAL A 447 23.18 -31.57 -7.76
CA VAL A 447 24.09 -32.39 -6.96
C VAL A 447 25.13 -31.45 -6.35
N GLU A 448 25.50 -31.66 -5.10
CA GLU A 448 26.42 -30.77 -4.37
C GLU A 448 27.85 -30.82 -4.94
N GLU A 449 28.29 -31.96 -5.44
CA GLU A 449 29.59 -32.11 -6.08
C GLU A 449 29.44 -32.60 -7.52
N TYR A 450 30.15 -31.94 -8.43
CA TYR A 450 30.20 -32.34 -9.83
C TYR A 450 31.62 -32.65 -10.26
N THR A 451 31.83 -33.87 -10.76
CA THR A 451 33.12 -34.32 -11.28
C THR A 451 33.12 -34.32 -12.80
N TYR A 452 34.11 -33.66 -13.39
CA TYR A 452 34.33 -33.65 -14.84
C TYR A 452 35.80 -33.85 -15.18
N GLN A 453 36.09 -34.10 -16.46
CA GLN A 453 37.44 -34.17 -16.97
C GLN A 453 37.83 -32.81 -17.57
N ASP A 454 38.91 -32.21 -17.11
CA ASP A 454 39.40 -30.93 -17.60
C ASP A 454 40.12 -31.05 -18.96
N GLU A 455 40.60 -29.93 -19.51
CA GLU A 455 41.31 -29.89 -20.79
C GLU A 455 42.63 -30.70 -20.80
N ASN A 456 43.19 -31.00 -19.63
CA ASN A 456 44.41 -31.80 -19.47
C ASN A 456 44.13 -33.30 -19.32
N GLY A 457 42.85 -33.68 -19.23
CA GLY A 457 42.43 -35.06 -19.01
C GLY A 457 42.38 -35.46 -17.54
N ASP A 458 42.57 -34.52 -16.61
CA ASP A 458 42.50 -34.77 -15.18
C ASP A 458 41.05 -34.71 -14.70
N MET A 459 40.68 -35.61 -13.77
CA MET A 459 39.36 -35.58 -13.14
C MET A 459 39.35 -34.50 -12.06
N VAL A 460 38.50 -33.50 -12.22
CA VAL A 460 38.31 -32.38 -11.31
C VAL A 460 36.92 -32.48 -10.71
N THR A 461 36.83 -32.49 -9.38
CA THR A 461 35.56 -32.33 -8.64
C THR A 461 35.44 -30.90 -8.16
N ILE A 462 34.29 -30.29 -8.41
CA ILE A 462 33.96 -28.95 -7.93
C ILE A 462 32.67 -29.00 -7.10
N PRO A 463 32.59 -28.24 -5.99
CA PRO A 463 31.32 -28.01 -5.33
C PRO A 463 30.44 -27.10 -6.20
N LEU A 464 29.14 -27.40 -6.24
CA LEU A 464 28.14 -26.59 -6.91
C LEU A 464 27.22 -25.93 -5.88
N ASP A 465 26.82 -24.71 -6.18
CA ASP A 465 25.73 -24.01 -5.51
C ASP A 465 24.89 -23.27 -6.56
N ILE A 466 23.77 -22.69 -6.15
CA ILE A 466 22.81 -22.00 -7.00
C ILE A 466 22.61 -20.58 -6.49
N GLN A 467 22.67 -19.64 -7.43
CA GLN A 467 22.23 -18.27 -7.24
C GLN A 467 21.14 -17.91 -8.23
N TRP A 468 20.25 -17.00 -7.81
CA TRP A 468 19.25 -16.43 -8.71
C TRP A 468 19.53 -14.96 -8.95
N THR A 469 19.53 -14.57 -10.22
CA THR A 469 19.51 -13.16 -10.61
C THR A 469 18.11 -12.78 -11.07
N VAL A 470 17.58 -11.68 -10.53
CA VAL A 470 16.26 -11.13 -10.88
C VAL A 470 16.46 -9.81 -11.61
N THR A 471 15.84 -9.68 -12.77
CA THR A 471 15.83 -8.45 -13.60
C THR A 471 14.43 -8.22 -14.16
N GLY A 472 14.15 -7.03 -14.69
CA GLY A 472 12.88 -6.75 -15.36
C GLY A 472 12.35 -5.36 -15.05
N GLU A 473 11.04 -5.27 -14.85
CA GLU A 473 10.33 -4.03 -14.58
C GLU A 473 9.37 -4.22 -13.40
N TYR A 474 9.37 -3.25 -12.48
CA TYR A 474 8.49 -3.23 -11.32
C TYR A 474 7.03 -3.11 -11.71
N PHE A 475 6.13 -3.58 -10.85
CA PHE A 475 4.68 -3.55 -11.05
C PHE A 475 4.12 -2.14 -11.33
N PHE A 476 4.73 -1.10 -10.75
CA PHE A 476 4.35 0.30 -10.93
C PHE A 476 5.19 1.07 -11.97
N GLY A 477 5.91 0.37 -12.86
CA GLY A 477 6.39 0.98 -14.12
C GLY A 477 7.80 1.60 -14.12
N SER A 478 8.76 1.03 -13.39
CA SER A 478 10.18 1.41 -13.47
C SER A 478 11.07 0.20 -13.71
N THR A 479 12.26 0.39 -14.27
CA THR A 479 13.22 -0.70 -14.47
C THR A 479 13.73 -1.22 -13.13
N LEU A 480 13.67 -2.55 -12.94
CA LEU A 480 14.23 -3.23 -11.78
C LEU A 480 15.76 -3.22 -11.89
N SER A 481 16.41 -2.69 -10.85
CA SER A 481 17.85 -2.87 -10.68
C SER A 481 18.14 -4.36 -10.52
N PRO A 482 19.08 -4.96 -11.27
CA PRO A 482 19.42 -6.36 -11.13
C PRO A 482 19.78 -6.70 -9.69
N TYR A 483 19.13 -7.74 -9.15
CA TYR A 483 19.33 -8.21 -7.79
C TYR A 483 19.72 -9.70 -7.78
N VAL A 484 20.55 -10.11 -6.82
CA VAL A 484 21.02 -11.49 -6.68
C VAL A 484 20.60 -12.05 -5.32
N TYR A 485 19.89 -13.19 -5.33
CA TYR A 485 19.49 -13.89 -4.11
C TYR A 485 20.67 -14.67 -3.51
N PRO A 486 20.88 -14.58 -2.17
CA PRO A 486 21.85 -15.41 -1.48
C PRO A 486 21.43 -16.88 -1.45
N THR A 487 22.37 -17.71 -1.03
CA THR A 487 22.56 -19.12 -1.41
C THR A 487 21.39 -20.05 -1.11
N PHE A 488 21.18 -20.97 -2.05
CA PHE A 488 20.28 -22.11 -1.95
C PHE A 488 20.71 -23.04 -0.81
N ASP A 489 19.77 -23.61 -0.04
CA ASP A 489 20.14 -24.66 0.93
C ASP A 489 20.49 -25.94 0.16
N GLN A 490 21.79 -26.10 -0.10
CA GLN A 490 22.40 -27.21 -0.83
C GLN A 490 22.44 -28.51 -0.02
N ASN A 491 22.13 -28.47 1.28
CA ASN A 491 22.27 -29.62 2.15
C ASN A 491 21.13 -30.62 1.91
N GLU A 492 21.46 -31.73 1.22
CA GLU A 492 20.49 -32.80 0.89
C GLU A 492 19.88 -33.48 2.13
N PHE A 493 20.47 -33.33 3.33
CA PHE A 493 19.88 -33.82 4.57
C PHE A 493 18.78 -32.89 5.13
N THR A 494 18.91 -31.58 4.95
CA THR A 494 17.93 -30.58 5.43
C THR A 494 16.96 -30.15 4.34
N ASN A 495 17.32 -30.30 3.07
CA ASN A 495 16.52 -29.99 1.89
C ASN A 495 16.57 -31.13 0.84
N PRO A 496 16.10 -32.36 1.16
CA PRO A 496 16.21 -33.53 0.27
C PRO A 496 15.40 -33.43 -1.03
N ASP A 497 14.46 -32.47 -1.10
CA ASP A 497 13.61 -32.22 -2.26
C ASP A 497 14.14 -31.09 -3.15
N HIS A 498 15.27 -30.48 -2.79
CA HIS A 498 15.86 -29.32 -3.49
C HIS A 498 14.84 -28.20 -3.71
N SER A 499 13.97 -28.00 -2.72
CA SER A 499 12.90 -27.01 -2.79
C SER A 499 13.45 -25.63 -2.44
N TYR A 500 12.86 -24.61 -3.06
CA TYR A 500 13.25 -23.23 -2.83
C TYR A 500 12.02 -22.33 -2.76
N ILE A 501 12.20 -21.19 -2.11
CA ILE A 501 11.26 -20.08 -2.10
C ILE A 501 12.06 -18.82 -2.40
N LEU A 502 11.64 -18.05 -3.40
CA LEU A 502 12.15 -16.71 -3.66
C LEU A 502 11.04 -15.72 -3.39
N VAL A 503 11.38 -14.63 -2.72
CA VAL A 503 10.55 -13.44 -2.80
C VAL A 503 11.03 -12.65 -3.99
N VAL A 504 10.16 -11.96 -4.71
CA VAL A 504 10.58 -11.18 -5.87
C VAL A 504 9.81 -9.89 -5.92
N PRO A 505 10.36 -8.83 -6.51
CA PRO A 505 9.55 -7.68 -6.90
C PRO A 505 8.34 -8.13 -7.71
N ALA A 506 7.17 -7.60 -7.37
CA ALA A 506 6.03 -7.66 -8.25
C ALA A 506 6.37 -6.90 -9.53
N GLY A 507 5.92 -7.41 -10.67
CA GLY A 507 6.19 -6.85 -11.98
C GLY A 507 6.36 -7.91 -13.06
N ARG A 508 6.92 -7.50 -14.19
CA ARG A 508 7.40 -8.42 -15.22
C ARG A 508 8.85 -8.71 -14.95
N ILE A 509 9.10 -9.89 -14.41
CA ILE A 509 10.43 -10.26 -13.96
C ILE A 509 10.97 -11.44 -14.75
N THR A 510 12.27 -11.43 -14.93
CA THR A 510 13.06 -12.54 -15.41
C THR A 510 13.91 -13.04 -14.26
N VAL A 511 13.66 -14.28 -13.84
CA VAL A 511 14.48 -14.98 -12.86
C VAL A 511 15.45 -15.90 -13.61
N THR A 512 16.73 -15.72 -13.35
CA THR A 512 17.82 -16.49 -13.93
C THR A 512 18.44 -17.36 -12.85
N CYS A 513 18.33 -18.68 -12.97
CA CYS A 513 19.03 -19.65 -12.13
C CYS A 513 20.45 -19.88 -12.68
N VAL A 514 21.47 -19.61 -11.86
CA VAL A 514 22.89 -19.70 -12.21
C VAL A 514 23.58 -20.70 -11.29
N VAL A 515 24.41 -21.58 -11.86
CA VAL A 515 25.26 -22.48 -11.07
C VAL A 515 26.56 -21.75 -10.74
N VAL A 516 26.94 -21.75 -9.47
CA VAL A 516 28.11 -21.04 -8.94
C VAL A 516 29.03 -21.98 -8.17
N ASP A 517 30.27 -21.56 -7.96
CA ASP A 517 31.21 -22.21 -7.04
C ASP A 517 30.99 -21.80 -5.58
N SER A 518 31.79 -22.37 -4.66
CA SER A 518 31.73 -22.09 -3.22
C SER A 518 32.05 -20.63 -2.82
N GLU A 519 32.59 -19.83 -3.75
CA GLU A 519 32.87 -18.40 -3.55
C GLU A 519 31.81 -17.50 -4.24
N GLY A 520 30.79 -18.10 -4.86
CA GLY A 520 29.72 -17.41 -5.59
C GLY A 520 30.09 -17.00 -7.02
N GLY A 521 31.21 -17.50 -7.56
CA GLY A 521 31.63 -17.27 -8.93
C GLY A 521 30.81 -18.10 -9.92
N PRO A 522 30.23 -17.51 -10.99
CA PRO A 522 29.45 -18.27 -11.97
C PRO A 522 30.30 -19.29 -12.72
N LEU A 523 29.85 -20.55 -12.75
CA LEU A 523 30.53 -21.64 -13.43
C LEU A 523 30.09 -21.71 -14.90
N GLY A 524 30.94 -21.20 -15.80
CA GLY A 524 30.68 -21.19 -17.25
C GLY A 524 30.51 -22.57 -17.91
N LEU A 525 30.76 -23.65 -17.16
CA LEU A 525 30.44 -25.02 -17.57
C LEU A 525 28.93 -25.24 -17.65
N PHE A 526 28.11 -24.54 -16.88
CA PHE A 526 26.66 -24.73 -16.86
C PHE A 526 25.93 -23.61 -17.60
N ILE A 527 24.86 -23.96 -18.31
CA ILE A 527 24.00 -22.97 -18.97
C ILE A 527 22.95 -22.46 -17.97
N PRO A 528 22.91 -21.14 -17.69
CA PRO A 528 21.88 -20.55 -16.83
C PRO A 528 20.48 -20.74 -17.41
N GLN A 529 19.50 -21.06 -16.55
CA GLN A 529 18.11 -21.14 -16.95
C GLN A 529 17.37 -19.85 -16.65
N GLN A 530 16.72 -19.28 -17.67
CA GLN A 530 15.95 -18.04 -17.53
C GLN A 530 14.47 -18.30 -17.69
N LYS A 531 13.66 -17.72 -16.79
CA LYS A 531 12.20 -17.76 -16.86
C LYS A 531 11.66 -16.35 -16.66
N GLN A 532 10.89 -15.88 -17.63
CA GLN A 532 10.20 -14.59 -17.58
C GLN A 532 8.70 -14.81 -17.36
N PHE A 533 8.12 -14.02 -16.47
CA PHE A 533 6.70 -14.08 -16.14
C PHE A 533 6.25 -12.80 -15.45
N ASP A 534 4.93 -12.60 -15.42
CA ASP A 534 4.29 -11.51 -14.69
C ASP A 534 3.84 -12.03 -13.31
N ILE A 535 4.16 -11.29 -12.25
CA ILE A 535 3.76 -11.57 -10.87
C ILE A 535 3.23 -10.30 -10.20
N ALA A 536 2.00 -10.36 -9.68
CA ALA A 536 1.35 -9.22 -9.03
C ALA A 536 1.78 -9.09 -7.56
N PRO A 537 1.50 -7.95 -6.90
CA PRO A 537 1.60 -7.82 -5.44
C PRO A 537 0.86 -8.96 -4.72
N GLY A 538 1.54 -9.68 -3.82
CA GLY A 538 1.02 -10.84 -3.11
C GLY A 538 0.78 -12.08 -3.99
N GLY A 539 1.14 -12.02 -5.28
CA GLY A 539 0.98 -13.13 -6.21
C GLY A 539 1.93 -14.28 -5.89
N VAL A 540 1.45 -15.51 -6.06
CA VAL A 540 2.26 -16.73 -5.90
C VAL A 540 2.46 -17.42 -7.25
N ARG A 541 3.67 -17.91 -7.50
CA ARG A 541 4.02 -18.69 -8.70
C ARG A 541 4.79 -19.94 -8.35
N HIS A 542 4.38 -21.07 -8.94
CA HIS A 542 5.15 -22.31 -8.88
C HIS A 542 6.07 -22.42 -10.11
N ILE A 543 7.38 -22.48 -9.89
CA ILE A 543 8.38 -22.48 -10.96
C ILE A 543 9.49 -23.47 -10.61
N ASP A 544 9.70 -24.49 -11.43
CA ASP A 544 10.85 -25.38 -11.25
C ASP A 544 12.03 -24.92 -12.11
N PHE A 545 13.26 -25.15 -11.67
CA PHE A 545 14.46 -24.98 -12.49
C PHE A 545 15.16 -26.33 -12.65
N ASP A 546 15.88 -26.53 -13.76
CA ASP A 546 16.70 -27.71 -13.96
C ASP A 546 18.18 -27.29 -14.09
N ILE A 547 19.08 -28.05 -13.49
CA ILE A 547 20.51 -27.93 -13.79
C ILE A 547 20.76 -28.54 -15.17
N SER A 548 21.16 -27.69 -16.11
CA SER A 548 21.50 -28.07 -17.49
C SER A 548 22.76 -28.92 -17.53
N ALA A 549 22.87 -29.86 -18.48
CA ALA A 549 24.11 -30.60 -18.70
C ALA A 549 25.27 -29.64 -19.07
N PRO A 550 26.48 -29.85 -18.54
CA PRO A 550 27.56 -28.90 -18.74
C PRO A 550 28.10 -28.89 -20.17
N GLN A 551 28.49 -27.72 -20.64
CA GLN A 551 29.19 -27.48 -21.89
C GLN A 551 30.65 -27.90 -21.74
N ILE A 552 30.94 -29.18 -21.98
CA ILE A 552 32.32 -29.63 -22.09
C ILE A 552 32.82 -29.26 -23.49
N ALA A 553 33.78 -28.34 -23.57
CA ALA A 553 34.45 -28.04 -24.82
C ALA A 553 35.13 -29.33 -25.32
N THR A 554 34.54 -29.99 -26.31
CA THR A 554 35.22 -31.09 -26.98
C THR A 554 36.41 -30.50 -27.72
N GLY A 555 37.60 -30.66 -27.16
CA GLY A 555 38.85 -30.39 -27.85
C GLY A 555 38.82 -31.10 -29.21
N GLY A 556 38.77 -30.31 -30.28
CA GLY A 556 38.80 -30.82 -31.64
C GLY A 556 40.09 -31.61 -31.84
N GLY A 557 39.97 -32.92 -31.83
CA GLY A 557 41.01 -33.83 -32.29
C GLY A 557 41.27 -33.60 -33.77
N GLY A 558 42.22 -32.72 -34.08
CA GLY A 558 42.87 -32.64 -35.37
C GLY A 558 43.70 -33.89 -35.58
N GLY A 559 43.04 -34.97 -36.03
CA GLY A 559 43.70 -36.15 -36.56
C GLY A 559 44.61 -35.74 -37.71
N GLY A 560 45.92 -35.74 -37.46
CA GLY A 560 46.94 -35.66 -38.51
C GLY A 560 46.85 -36.88 -39.40
N GLY A 561 46.03 -36.80 -40.45
CA GLY A 561 46.05 -37.70 -41.59
C GLY A 561 47.37 -37.55 -42.35
N GLY A 562 48.37 -38.32 -41.93
CA GLY A 562 49.57 -38.58 -42.72
C GLY A 562 49.19 -39.42 -43.93
N GLY A 563 49.29 -38.85 -45.13
CA GLY A 563 49.13 -39.57 -46.38
C GLY A 563 50.18 -40.68 -46.55
N GLY A 564 49.72 -41.86 -46.89
CA GLY A 564 50.52 -42.98 -47.39
C GLY A 564 49.66 -43.79 -48.34
N GLY A 565 49.92 -43.66 -49.64
CA GLY A 565 49.10 -44.23 -50.71
C GLY A 565 49.21 -45.75 -50.87
N GLY A 566 48.43 -46.27 -51.81
CA GLY A 566 48.58 -47.63 -52.32
C GLY A 566 47.23 -48.20 -52.72
N GLY A 567 47.03 -48.41 -54.03
CA GLY A 567 45.77 -48.85 -54.60
C GLY A 567 45.45 -50.33 -54.36
N GLY A 568 44.29 -50.75 -54.86
CA GLY A 568 43.97 -52.16 -55.02
C GLY A 568 42.48 -52.46 -54.88
N ALA A 569 41.90 -52.99 -55.96
CA ALA A 569 40.59 -53.63 -56.07
C ALA A 569 40.30 -54.60 -54.89
N PHE A 570 39.07 -54.88 -54.48
CA PHE A 570 37.86 -55.28 -55.21
C PHE A 570 36.63 -54.95 -54.37
#